data_AF-A0A820UTE1-F1
#
_entry.id   AF-A0A820UTE1-F1
#
_cell.length_a   1.000
_cell.length_b   1.000
_cell.length_c   1.000
_cell.angle_alpha   90.00
_cell.angle_beta   90.00
_cell.angle_gamma   90.00
#
_symmetry.space_group_name_H-M   'P 1'
#
loop_
_entity.id
_entity.type
_entity.pdbx_description
1 polymer ?
#
loop_
_entity_poly.entity_id
_entity_poly.type
_entity_poly.pdbx_seq_one_letter_code
_entity_poly.pdbx_strand_id
1 'polypeptide(L)'
;MAYYTVAHLLQAPDSFDGKKIGSANIHPSQMTIDVWNYIFFTDVLYSSLNTDISQSTLDRLRNEFQYWYPVDLRSSGKDLVPNHLTYSLYNHVALWPKKEDNRWPKAFRANGHLRLNDEKVHN
;
A
#
# COMPACT_ATOMS: atom_id res chain seq x y z
N MET A 1 -1.48 -2.66 1.25
CA MET A 1 -1.52 -1.40 2.03
C MET A 1 -0.49 -0.40 1.50
N ALA A 2 0.59 -0.86 0.86
CA ALA A 2 1.62 -0.01 0.25
C ALA A 2 1.10 1.20 -0.54
N TYR A 3 0.04 1.03 -1.35
CA TYR A 3 -0.55 2.13 -2.10
C TYR A 3 -0.95 3.34 -1.25
N TYR A 4 -1.39 3.15 0.01
CA TYR A 4 -1.75 4.26 0.90
C TYR A 4 -0.58 5.23 1.14
N THR A 5 0.65 4.73 1.12
CA THR A 5 1.85 5.55 1.37
C THR A 5 2.03 6.62 0.27
N VAL A 6 1.60 6.34 -0.96
CA VAL A 6 1.81 7.21 -2.12
C VAL A 6 0.51 7.80 -2.69
N ALA A 7 -0.65 7.35 -2.23
CA ALA A 7 -1.95 7.78 -2.75
C ALA A 7 -2.13 9.30 -2.72
N HIS A 8 -1.68 9.96 -1.65
CA HIS A 8 -1.77 11.43 -1.49
C HIS A 8 -0.88 12.22 -2.46
N LEU A 9 0.11 11.57 -3.09
CA LEU A 9 0.95 12.16 -4.13
C LEU A 9 0.35 11.96 -5.51
N LEU A 10 -0.29 10.80 -5.74
CA LEU A 10 -0.84 10.38 -7.03
C LEU A 10 -2.25 10.92 -7.29
N GLN A 11 -3.08 11.01 -6.24
CA GLN A 11 -4.47 11.45 -6.32
C GLN A 11 -4.64 12.77 -5.58
N ALA A 12 -5.48 13.67 -6.10
CA ALA A 12 -5.83 14.90 -5.38
C ALA A 12 -6.61 14.57 -4.09
N PRO A 13 -6.47 15.37 -3.00
CA PRO A 13 -7.11 15.09 -1.70
C PRO A 13 -8.63 14.90 -1.72
N ASP A 14 -9.31 15.45 -2.73
CA ASP A 14 -10.76 15.43 -2.91
C ASP A 14 -11.23 14.51 -4.06
N SER A 15 -10.34 13.65 -4.61
CA SER A 15 -10.65 12.75 -5.73
C SER A 15 -10.56 11.29 -5.31
N PHE A 16 -11.65 10.76 -4.77
CA PHE A 16 -11.77 9.34 -4.42
C PHE A 16 -11.86 8.41 -5.64
N ASP A 17 -12.23 8.96 -6.81
CA ASP A 17 -12.32 8.23 -8.07
C ASP A 17 -11.04 8.30 -8.91
N GLY A 18 -9.99 8.95 -8.40
CA GLY A 18 -8.68 9.07 -9.07
C GLY A 18 -8.69 9.90 -10.37
N LYS A 19 -9.74 10.67 -10.65
CA LYS A 19 -9.82 11.50 -11.87
C LYS A 19 -8.98 12.76 -11.81
N LYS A 20 -8.74 13.31 -10.62
CA LYS A 20 -7.90 14.50 -10.44
C LYS A 20 -6.49 14.08 -10.07
N ILE A 21 -5.52 14.57 -10.86
CA ILE A 21 -4.10 14.31 -10.69
C ILE A 21 -3.62 14.92 -9.37
N GLY A 22 -2.82 14.17 -8.62
CA GLY A 22 -2.23 14.60 -7.36
C GLY A 22 -1.01 15.50 -7.52
N SER A 23 -0.41 15.84 -6.38
CA SER A 23 0.71 16.80 -6.29
C SER A 23 2.01 16.34 -6.98
N ALA A 24 2.17 15.04 -7.26
CA ALA A 24 3.30 14.53 -8.03
C ALA A 24 3.18 14.78 -9.55
N ASN A 25 2.01 15.22 -10.02
CA ASN A 25 1.73 15.46 -11.43
C ASN A 25 2.02 14.24 -12.34
N ILE A 26 1.69 13.04 -11.86
CA ILE A 26 1.85 11.80 -12.61
C ILE A 26 0.49 11.35 -13.13
N HIS A 27 0.36 11.18 -14.44
CA HIS A 27 -0.83 10.60 -15.04
C HIS A 27 -0.91 9.08 -14.77
N PRO A 28 -2.11 8.51 -14.62
CA PRO A 28 -2.28 7.06 -14.42
C PRO A 28 -1.59 6.20 -15.49
N SER A 29 -1.54 6.67 -16.74
CA SER A 29 -0.88 5.99 -17.86
C SER A 29 0.65 5.92 -17.73
N GLN A 30 1.26 6.79 -16.94
CA GLN A 30 2.71 6.79 -16.70
C GLN A 30 3.13 5.80 -15.59
N MET A 31 2.18 5.29 -14.80
CA MET A 31 2.44 4.34 -13.72
C MET A 31 2.58 2.90 -14.24
N THR A 32 3.64 2.67 -15.01
CA THR A 32 3.99 1.34 -15.54
C THR A 32 4.49 0.40 -14.43
N ILE A 33 4.62 -0.88 -14.76
CA ILE A 33 5.17 -1.90 -13.84
C ILE A 33 6.59 -1.49 -13.37
N ASP A 34 7.42 -0.96 -14.27
CA ASP A 34 8.79 -0.54 -13.92
C ASP A 34 8.81 0.65 -12.95
N VAL A 35 7.88 1.59 -13.11
CA VAL A 35 7.71 2.71 -12.18
C VAL A 35 7.26 2.21 -10.81
N TRP A 36 6.31 1.27 -10.76
CA TRP A 36 5.90 0.64 -9.49
C TRP A 36 7.02 -0.14 -8.83
N ASN A 37 7.79 -0.89 -9.62
CA ASN A 37 8.93 -1.66 -9.15
C ASN A 37 9.97 -0.71 -8.54
N TYR A 38 10.25 0.42 -9.18
CA TYR A 38 11.13 1.45 -8.62
C TYR A 38 10.65 1.96 -7.27
N ILE A 39 9.36 2.25 -7.12
CA ILE A 39 8.82 2.81 -5.88
C ILE A 39 8.88 1.78 -4.73
N PHE A 40 8.55 0.51 -5.00
CA PHE A 40 8.34 -0.51 -3.96
C PHE A 40 9.50 -1.49 -3.75
N PHE A 41 10.50 -1.53 -4.63
CA PHE A 41 11.69 -2.35 -4.50
C PHE A 41 12.96 -1.49 -4.51
N THR A 42 13.89 -1.80 -3.59
CA THR A 42 15.09 -0.99 -3.35
C THR A 42 16.24 -1.30 -4.31
N ASP A 43 16.16 -2.41 -5.04
CA ASP A 43 17.18 -2.90 -5.96
C ASP A 43 16.97 -2.43 -7.41
N VAL A 44 15.94 -1.62 -7.67
CA VAL A 44 15.64 -1.08 -8.99
C VAL A 44 16.29 0.30 -9.16
N LEU A 45 17.16 0.44 -10.16
CA LEU A 45 17.87 1.68 -10.49
C LEU A 45 17.03 2.58 -11.39
N TYR A 46 17.04 3.90 -11.15
CA TYR A 46 16.27 4.84 -11.97
C TYR A 46 16.70 4.79 -13.45
N SER A 47 18.00 4.59 -13.69
CA SER A 47 18.57 4.49 -15.04
C SER A 47 18.04 3.31 -15.86
N SER A 48 17.38 2.32 -15.24
CA SER A 48 16.76 1.21 -15.98
C SER A 48 15.31 1.48 -16.38
N LEU A 49 14.72 2.61 -15.98
CA LEU A 49 13.33 2.94 -16.27
C LEU A 49 13.20 3.63 -17.63
N ASN A 50 12.17 3.23 -18.38
CA ASN A 50 11.69 3.99 -19.54
C ASN A 50 10.50 4.86 -19.11
N THR A 51 10.78 6.07 -18.60
CA THR A 51 9.77 7.00 -18.10
C THR A 51 10.20 8.45 -18.31
N ASP A 52 9.22 9.34 -18.43
CA ASP A 52 9.36 10.79 -18.45
C ASP A 52 9.18 11.44 -17.06
N ILE A 53 8.83 10.66 -16.03
CA ILE A 53 8.72 11.13 -14.65
C ILE A 53 10.13 11.36 -14.08
N SER A 54 10.39 12.52 -13.50
CA SER A 54 11.70 12.82 -12.92
C SER A 54 12.09 11.89 -11.78
N GLN A 55 13.39 11.57 -11.68
CA GLN A 55 13.95 10.77 -10.58
C GLN A 55 13.59 11.36 -9.21
N SER A 56 13.69 12.68 -9.04
CA SER A 56 13.34 13.36 -7.79
C SER A 56 11.89 13.13 -7.37
N THR A 57 10.97 13.05 -8.33
CA THR A 57 9.56 12.76 -8.08
C THR A 57 9.39 11.31 -7.64
N LEU A 58 9.98 10.36 -8.38
CA LEU A 58 9.88 8.94 -8.01
C LEU A 58 10.58 8.62 -6.68
N ASP A 59 11.68 9.30 -6.38
CA ASP A 59 12.37 9.20 -5.09
C ASP A 59 11.49 9.67 -3.95
N ARG A 60 10.70 10.73 -4.15
CA ARG A 60 9.71 11.17 -3.16
C ARG A 60 8.68 10.08 -2.87
N LEU A 61 8.11 9.43 -3.90
CA LEU A 61 7.17 8.32 -3.72
C LEU A 61 7.81 7.12 -3.02
N ARG A 62 9.02 6.75 -3.44
CA ARG A 62 9.81 5.69 -2.83
C ARG A 62 10.09 5.99 -1.36
N ASN A 63 10.46 7.22 -1.01
CA ASN A 63 10.75 7.62 0.36
C ASN A 63 9.52 7.53 1.27
N GLU A 64 8.34 7.95 0.79
CA GLU A 64 7.07 7.76 1.52
C GLU A 64 6.84 6.28 1.83
N PHE A 65 6.97 5.40 0.83
CA PHE A 65 6.84 3.97 1.04
C PHE A 65 7.87 3.44 2.03
N GLN A 66 9.15 3.77 1.83
CA GLN A 66 10.23 3.25 2.66
C GLN A 66 10.10 3.67 4.12
N TYR A 67 9.62 4.88 4.37
CA TYR A 67 9.40 5.42 5.71
C TYR A 67 8.19 4.77 6.41
N TRP A 68 7.04 4.69 5.73
CA TRP A 68 5.79 4.24 6.36
C TRP A 68 5.61 2.73 6.41
N TYR A 69 6.32 1.96 5.57
CA TYR A 69 6.22 0.50 5.57
C TYR A 69 7.32 -0.13 6.44
N PRO A 70 7.04 -1.23 7.16
CA PRO A 70 5.91 -2.14 7.01
C PRO A 70 4.62 -1.70 7.72
N VAL A 71 3.53 -2.44 7.50
CA VAL A 71 2.29 -2.27 8.27
C VAL A 71 2.54 -2.66 9.74
N ASP A 72 2.59 -1.67 10.63
CA ASP A 72 2.77 -1.92 12.06
C ASP A 72 1.58 -2.67 12.69
N LEU A 73 0.35 -2.29 12.31
CA LEU A 73 -0.87 -2.91 12.82
C LEU A 73 -1.98 -2.95 11.76
N ARG A 74 -2.60 -4.12 11.59
CA ARG A 74 -3.86 -4.29 10.86
C ARG A 74 -4.93 -4.83 11.82
N SER A 75 -5.93 -3.99 12.13
CA SER A 75 -7.08 -4.37 12.97
C SER A 75 -8.28 -4.77 12.11
N SER A 76 -9.03 -5.79 12.54
CA SER A 76 -10.15 -6.35 11.78
C SER A 76 -11.10 -7.18 12.66
N GLY A 77 -12.33 -7.43 12.18
CA GLY A 77 -13.19 -8.47 12.73
C GLY A 77 -12.58 -9.87 12.56
N LYS A 78 -12.90 -10.78 13.50
CA LYS A 78 -12.42 -12.18 13.53
C LYS A 78 -12.81 -12.99 12.30
N ASP A 79 -13.87 -12.60 11.62
CA ASP A 79 -14.39 -13.21 10.40
C ASP A 79 -13.44 -13.11 9.20
N LEU A 80 -12.52 -12.14 9.20
CA LEU A 80 -11.53 -11.96 8.12
C LEU A 80 -10.22 -12.73 8.33
N VAL A 81 -10.02 -13.37 9.50
CA VAL A 81 -8.85 -14.21 9.78
C VAL A 81 -8.68 -15.35 8.76
N PRO A 82 -9.68 -16.22 8.52
CA PRO A 82 -9.51 -17.37 7.63
C PRO A 82 -9.43 -17.01 6.13
N ASN A 83 -9.55 -15.73 5.76
CA ASN A 83 -9.53 -15.27 4.37
C ASN A 83 -8.58 -14.08 4.18
N HIS A 84 -9.07 -12.85 4.14
CA HIS A 84 -8.34 -11.64 3.82
C HIS A 84 -7.05 -11.47 4.61
N LEU A 85 -7.03 -11.70 5.93
CA LEU A 85 -5.80 -11.54 6.72
C LEU A 85 -4.75 -12.59 6.35
N THR A 86 -5.19 -13.83 6.13
CA THR A 86 -4.32 -14.91 5.62
C THR A 86 -3.78 -14.56 4.24
N TYR A 87 -4.63 -14.17 3.28
CA TYR A 87 -4.19 -13.77 1.94
C TYR A 87 -3.29 -12.55 1.96
N SER A 88 -3.56 -11.60 2.86
CA SER A 88 -2.71 -10.42 3.04
C SER A 88 -1.29 -10.84 3.41
N LEU A 89 -1.11 -11.76 4.35
CA LEU A 89 0.20 -12.28 4.69
C LEU A 89 0.87 -12.96 3.48
N TYR A 90 0.18 -13.87 2.79
CA TYR A 90 0.71 -14.56 1.60
C TYR A 90 1.18 -13.59 0.52
N ASN A 91 0.40 -12.55 0.20
CA ASN A 91 0.77 -11.56 -0.82
C ASN A 91 2.01 -10.73 -0.40
N HIS A 92 2.15 -10.37 0.88
CA HIS A 92 3.34 -9.65 1.34
C HIS A 92 4.60 -10.50 1.25
N VAL A 93 4.52 -11.79 1.60
CA VAL A 93 5.63 -12.74 1.46
C VAL A 93 5.97 -12.96 -0.01
N ALA A 94 4.98 -13.02 -0.90
CA ALA A 94 5.22 -13.20 -2.33
C ALA A 94 5.90 -11.99 -2.98
N LEU A 95 5.51 -10.76 -2.61
CA LEU A 95 6.08 -9.53 -3.15
C LEU A 95 7.46 -9.22 -2.58
N TRP A 96 7.64 -9.36 -1.27
CA TRP A 96 8.91 -9.08 -0.58
C TRP A 96 9.40 -10.35 0.11
N PRO A 97 9.96 -11.32 -0.63
CA PRO A 97 10.27 -12.65 -0.11
C PRO A 97 11.40 -12.66 0.93
N LYS A 98 12.28 -11.67 0.89
CA LYS A 98 13.38 -11.56 1.86
C LYS A 98 12.85 -10.91 3.13
N LYS A 99 12.80 -11.67 4.21
CA LYS A 99 12.40 -11.16 5.54
C LYS A 99 13.27 -9.98 6.00
N GLU A 100 14.53 -9.97 5.56
CA GLU A 100 15.51 -8.90 5.81
C GLU A 100 15.06 -7.53 5.27
N ASP A 101 14.25 -7.50 4.21
CA ASP A 101 13.68 -6.27 3.65
C ASP A 101 12.65 -5.63 4.62
N ASN A 102 12.27 -6.34 5.69
CA ASN A 102 11.40 -5.89 6.77
C ASN A 102 10.06 -5.29 6.27
N ARG A 103 9.51 -5.83 5.18
CA ARG A 103 8.25 -5.33 4.56
C ARG A 103 7.01 -6.15 4.93
N TRP A 104 7.15 -7.19 5.76
CA TRP A 104 6.00 -8.01 6.20
C TRP A 104 5.19 -7.30 7.30
N PRO A 105 3.87 -7.52 7.39
CA PRO A 105 3.06 -6.96 8.47
C PRO A 105 3.60 -7.37 9.85
N LYS A 106 3.72 -6.41 10.77
CA LYS A 106 4.26 -6.67 12.11
C LYS A 106 3.22 -7.22 13.09
N ALA A 107 1.95 -6.79 12.98
CA ALA A 107 0.88 -7.25 13.86
C ALA A 107 -0.50 -7.28 13.18
N PHE A 108 -1.30 -8.28 13.57
CA PHE A 108 -2.73 -8.37 13.28
C PHE A 108 -3.52 -8.42 14.59
N ARG A 109 -4.60 -7.63 14.69
CA ARG A 109 -5.53 -7.64 15.84
C ARG A 109 -6.93 -7.99 15.39
N ALA A 110 -7.47 -9.10 15.90
CA ALA A 110 -8.84 -9.53 15.64
C ALA A 110 -9.77 -9.13 16.80
N ASN A 111 -10.93 -8.55 16.50
CA ASN A 111 -12.00 -8.30 17.48
C ASN A 111 -13.28 -9.08 17.14
N GLY A 112 -14.16 -9.25 18.14
CA GLY A 112 -15.50 -9.80 17.94
C GLY A 112 -16.41 -8.86 17.14
N HIS A 113 -17.56 -9.37 16.69
CA HIS A 113 -18.59 -8.54 16.08
C HIS A 113 -19.22 -7.63 17.14
N LEU A 114 -19.58 -6.41 16.72
CA LEU A 114 -20.28 -5.45 17.56
C LEU A 114 -21.68 -6.00 17.92
N ARG A 115 -22.05 -5.86 19.19
CA ARG A 115 -23.43 -6.04 19.67
C ARG A 115 -24.02 -4.69 20.05
N LEU A 116 -25.34 -4.54 19.97
CA LEU A 116 -26.06 -3.36 20.41
C LEU A 116 -27.11 -3.79 21.43
N ASN A 117 -27.07 -3.25 22.65
CA ASN A 117 -27.96 -3.65 23.76
C ASN A 117 -27.98 -5.17 23.99
N ASP A 118 -26.79 -5.79 23.99
CA ASP A 118 -26.63 -7.25 24.07
C ASP A 118 -27.35 -8.04 22.97
N GLU A 119 -27.71 -7.41 21.85
CA GLU A 119 -28.32 -8.08 20.71
C GLU A 119 -27.41 -8.07 19.49
N LYS A 120 -27.65 -9.04 18.60
CA LYS A 120 -26.99 -9.09 17.30
C LYS A 120 -27.54 -7.97 16.42
N VAL A 121 -26.65 -7.21 15.78
CA VAL A 121 -27.06 -6.16 14.83
C VAL A 121 -27.55 -6.83 13.55
N HIS A 122 -28.79 -6.50 13.17
CA HIS A 122 -29.41 -6.83 11.90
C HIS A 122 -29.81 -5.52 11.20
N ASN A 123 -29.84 -5.53 9.88
CA ASN A 123 -30.31 -4.38 9.08
C ASN A 123 -31.83 -4.25 9.15
#